data_AF-A0A924JSJ1-F1
#
_entry.id   AF-A0A924JSJ1-F1
#
_cell.length_a   1.000
_cell.length_b   1.000
_cell.length_c   1.000
_cell.angle_alpha   90.00
_cell.angle_beta   90.00
_cell.angle_gamma   90.00
#
_symmetry.space_group_name_H-M   'P 1'
#
loop_
_entity.id
_entity.type
_entity.pdbx_description
1 polymer ?
#
loop_
_entity_poly.entity_id
_entity_poly.type
_entity_poly.pdbx_seq_one_letter_code
_entity_poly.pdbx_strand_id
1 'polypeptide(L)' 'MSSTADRMDVGIKLGDTPVTDRFGAAGAWNRMVTHRVRISDQSEIDAELIDWLRRAYGAA' A
#
# COMPACT_ATOMS: atom_id res chain seq x y z
N MET A 1 18.34 -0.81 17.49
CA MET A 1 18.30 -1.79 16.38
C MET A 1 18.05 -1.01 15.10
N SER A 2 19.06 -0.87 14.24
CA SER A 2 18.86 -0.25 12.91
C SER A 2 18.17 -1.30 12.04
N SER A 3 16.93 -1.03 11.62
CA SER A 3 16.23 -1.88 10.66
C SER A 3 16.93 -1.73 9.31
N THR A 4 17.72 -2.72 8.89
CA THR A 4 18.34 -2.83 7.55
C THR A 4 17.33 -3.32 6.49
N ALA A 5 16.03 -3.18 6.77
CA ALA A 5 15.00 -3.50 5.80
C ALA A 5 14.78 -2.26 4.92
N ASP A 6 15.47 -2.21 3.79
CA ASP A 6 15.26 -1.20 2.72
C ASP A 6 13.90 -1.40 2.01
N ARG A 7 13.03 -2.28 2.51
CA ARG A 7 11.71 -2.55 1.94
C ARG A 7 10.62 -2.56 3.00
N MET A 8 9.61 -1.74 2.75
CA MET A 8 8.36 -1.65 3.50
C MET A 8 7.20 -2.05 2.61
N ASP A 9 6.34 -2.95 3.11
CA ASP A 9 5.08 -3.28 2.46
C ASP A 9 3.94 -2.52 3.14
N VAL A 10 3.14 -1.79 2.37
CA VAL A 10 1.95 -1.09 2.86
C VAL A 10 0.70 -1.77 2.32
N GLY A 11 -0.20 -2.15 3.22
CA GLY A 11 -1.50 -2.75 2.89
C GLY A 11 -2.61 -1.72 2.95
N ILE A 12 -3.41 -1.64 1.90
CA ILE A 12 -4.52 -0.69 1.80
C ILE A 12 -5.82 -1.45 1.56
N LYS A 13 -6.86 -1.11 2.33
CA LYS A 13 -8.20 -1.68 2.18
C LYS A 13 -9.08 -0.70 1.41
N LEU A 14 -9.18 -0.92 0.10
CA LEU A 14 -10.07 -0.23 -0.83
C LEU A 14 -10.75 -1.28 -1.70
N GLY A 15 -12.04 -1.55 -1.47
CA GLY A 15 -12.76 -2.63 -2.16
C GLY A 15 -13.14 -2.29 -3.61
N ASP A 16 -13.44 -1.02 -3.86
CA ASP A 16 -14.01 -0.55 -5.13
C ASP A 16 -12.96 -0.06 -6.14
N THR A 17 -11.68 0.00 -5.74
CA THR A 17 -10.60 0.47 -6.60
C THR A 17 -9.95 -0.72 -7.31
N PRO A 18 -9.69 -0.64 -8.64
CA PRO A 18 -8.94 -1.68 -9.34
C PRO A 18 -7.48 -1.69 -8.91
N VAL A 19 -6.88 -2.90 -8.94
CA VAL A 19 -5.44 -3.06 -8.74
C VAL A 19 -4.67 -2.39 -9.88
N THR A 20 -3.50 -1.86 -9.56
CA THR A 20 -2.58 -1.24 -10.52
C THR A 20 -1.21 -1.92 -10.44
N ASP A 21 -0.29 -1.55 -11.33
CA ASP A 21 1.09 -2.07 -11.31
C ASP A 21 1.81 -1.77 -9.98
N ARG A 22 1.49 -0.61 -9.38
CA ARG A 22 2.04 -0.17 -8.09
C ARG A 22 1.25 -0.70 -6.90
N PHE A 23 -0.08 -0.61 -6.96
CA PHE A 23 -0.99 -1.10 -5.93
C PHE A 23 -1.56 -2.45 -6.38
N GLY A 24 -0.74 -3.48 -6.27
CA GLY A 24 -1.11 -4.84 -6.67
C GLY A 24 -2.10 -5.48 -5.70
N ALA A 25 -2.68 -6.62 -6.11
CA ALA A 25 -3.56 -7.39 -5.24
C ALA A 25 -2.81 -7.87 -3.98
N ALA A 26 -3.40 -7.62 -2.80
CA ALA A 26 -2.87 -8.15 -1.55
C ALA A 26 -2.93 -9.68 -1.50
N GLY A 27 -3.98 -10.28 -2.05
CA GLY A 27 -4.11 -11.72 -2.26
C GLY A 27 -3.72 -12.56 -1.04
N ALA A 28 -2.70 -13.41 -1.20
CA ALA A 28 -2.20 -14.30 -0.16
C ALA A 28 -1.36 -13.61 0.94
N TRP A 29 -0.99 -12.34 0.76
CA TRP A 29 -0.15 -11.62 1.73
C TRP A 29 -0.92 -11.23 2.99
N ASN A 30 -2.12 -10.67 2.83
CA ASN A 30 -2.98 -10.30 3.94
C ASN A 30 -4.43 -10.27 3.48
N ARG A 31 -5.30 -11.04 4.15
CA ARG A 31 -6.73 -11.15 3.80
C ARG A 31 -7.58 -9.96 4.25
N MET A 32 -7.05 -9.08 5.11
CA MET A 32 -7.77 -7.91 5.63
C MET A 32 -7.64 -6.67 4.73
N VAL A 33 -6.67 -6.67 3.82
CA VAL A 33 -6.40 -5.58 2.88
C VAL A 33 -6.62 -6.09 1.46
N THR A 34 -7.00 -5.19 0.55
CA THR A 34 -7.28 -5.55 -0.84
C THR A 34 -6.08 -5.26 -1.74
N HIS A 35 -5.31 -4.23 -1.41
CA HIS A 35 -4.16 -3.77 -2.16
C HIS A 35 -2.89 -3.85 -1.33
N ARG A 36 -1.76 -4.12 -2.00
CA ARG A 36 -0.42 -4.12 -1.44
C ARG A 36 0.47 -3.26 -2.33
N VAL A 37 1.23 -2.36 -1.72
CA VAL A 37 2.30 -1.59 -2.36
C VAL A 37 3.62 -1.88 -1.67
N ARG A 38 4.67 -2.09 -2.47
CA ARG A 38 6.05 -2.27 -1.99
C ARG A 38 6.77 -0.95 -2.13
N ILE A 39 7.34 -0.48 -1.03
CA ILE A 39 8.17 0.71 -0.93
C ILE A 39 9.60 0.25 -0.70
N SER A 40 10.45 0.49 -1.68
CA SER A 40 11.88 0.18 -1.68
C SER A 40 12.76 1.41 -1.52
N ASP A 41 12.19 2.61 -1.68
CA ASP A 41 12.88 3.88 -1.49
C ASP A 41 11.97 4.92 -0.82
N GLN A 42 12.57 5.88 -0.11
CA GLN A 42 11.80 6.95 0.55
C GLN A 42 11.06 7.86 -0.45
N SER A 43 11.58 8.01 -1.67
CA SER A 43 10.93 8.77 -2.75
C SER A 43 9.61 8.15 -3.23
N GLU A 44 9.40 6.85 -3.00
CA GLU A 44 8.13 6.17 -3.31
C GLU A 44 7.05 6.46 -2.25
N ILE A 45 7.36 7.23 -1.20
CA ILE A 45 6.37 7.83 -0.29
C ILE A 45 5.95 9.17 -0.89
N ASP A 46 5.15 9.12 -1.95
CA ASP A 46 4.72 10.29 -2.70
C ASP A 46 3.25 10.64 -2.46
N ALA A 47 2.80 11.69 -3.14
CA ALA A 47 1.42 12.17 -3.04
C ALA A 47 0.39 11.11 -3.45
N GLU A 48 0.73 10.21 -4.39
CA GLU A 48 -0.15 9.13 -4.81
C GLU A 48 -0.39 8.14 -3.67
N LEU A 49 0.66 7.69 -2.99
CA LEU A 49 0.54 6.81 -1.83
C LEU A 49 -0.29 7.44 -0.71
N ILE A 50 -0.04 8.71 -0.41
CA ILE A 50 -0.78 9.46 0.61
C ILE A 50 -2.25 9.60 0.22
N ASP A 51 -2.56 9.86 -1.04
CA ASP A 51 -3.94 9.96 -1.52
C ASP A 51 -4.68 8.62 -1.40
N TRP A 52 -4.04 7.51 -1.75
CA TRP A 52 -4.59 6.17 -1.55
C TRP A 52 -4.91 5.87 -0.07
N LEU A 53 -4.01 6.25 0.85
CA LEU A 53 -4.24 6.12 2.29
C LEU A 53 -5.42 7.00 2.75
N ARG A 54 -5.53 8.22 2.24
CA ARG A 54 -6.65 9.13 2.54
C ARG A 54 -7.98 8.58 2.03
N ARG A 55 -8.02 8.03 0.81
CA ARG A 55 -9.21 7.38 0.26
C ARG A 55 -9.63 6.18 1.09
N ALA A 56 -8.67 5.34 1.47
CA ALA A 56 -8.94 4.18 2.32
C ALA A 56 -9.49 4.59 3.69
N TYR A 57 -8.94 5.66 4.28
CA TYR A 57 -9.45 6.22 5.53
C TYR A 57 -10.84 6.83 5.39
N GLY A 58 -11.12 7.55 4.29
CA GLY A 58 -12.45 8.12 4.04
C GLY A 58 -13.53 7.09 3.70
N ALA A 59 -13.12 5.90 3.25
CA ALA A 59 -14.02 4.77 2.96
C ALA A 59 -14.20 3.81 4.16
N ALA A 60 -13.53 4.07 5.28
CA ALA A 60 -13.64 3.29 6.52
C ALA A 60 -14.82 3.75 7.38
#